data_AF-A0A2P8FH98-F1
#
_entry.id   AF-A0A2P8FH98-F1
#
_cell.length_a   1.000
_cell.length_b   1.000
_cell.length_c   1.000
_cell.angle_alpha   90.00
_cell.angle_beta   90.00
_cell.angle_gamma   90.00
#
_symmetry.space_group_name_H-M   'P 1'
#
loop_
_entity.id
_entity.type
_entity.pdbx_description
1 polymer ?
#
loop_
_entity_poly.entity_id
_entity_poly.type
_entity_poly.pdbx_seq_one_letter_code
_entity_poly.pdbx_strand_id
1 'polypeptide(L)' 'MTPDHHSDDSSTARLEDTVSLRNAAREARATLYAVLNRLELNDLEGEEQPYIDDCLGALAILEEVLQ' A
#
# COMPACT_ATOMS: atom_id res chain seq x y z
N MET A 1 -26.36 28.69 -24.18
CA MET A 1 -26.42 27.22 -24.12
C MET A 1 -24.99 26.76 -23.87
N THR A 2 -24.59 26.72 -22.60
CA THR A 2 -23.26 26.29 -22.17
C THR A 2 -23.26 24.77 -22.14
N PRO A 3 -22.33 24.08 -22.84
CA PRO A 3 -22.24 22.64 -22.74
C PRO A 3 -21.59 22.30 -21.40
N ASP A 4 -22.34 21.61 -20.55
CA ASP A 4 -21.87 20.96 -19.34
C ASP A 4 -20.76 19.95 -19.72
N HIS A 5 -19.49 20.35 -19.55
CA HIS A 5 -18.34 19.50 -19.90
C HIS A 5 -17.27 19.43 -18.80
N HIS A 6 -17.67 19.64 -17.54
CA HIS A 6 -16.76 19.59 -16.39
C HIS A 6 -16.87 18.30 -15.56
N SER A 7 -17.75 17.36 -15.92
CA SER A 7 -17.97 16.14 -15.14
C SER A 7 -16.98 15.01 -15.45
N ASP A 8 -16.44 14.96 -16.67
CA ASP A 8 -15.53 13.88 -17.09
C ASP A 8 -14.12 14.08 -16.54
N ASP A 9 -13.60 15.32 -16.54
CA ASP A 9 -12.26 15.66 -16.05
C ASP A 9 -12.07 15.38 -14.55
N SER A 10 -13.12 15.58 -13.75
CA SER A 10 -13.13 15.22 -12.33
C SER A 10 -13.18 13.71 -12.10
N SER A 11 -13.76 12.97 -13.04
CA SER A 11 -13.89 11.51 -12.96
C SER A 11 -12.60 10.82 -13.40
N THR A 12 -11.91 11.35 -14.40
CA THR A 12 -10.59 10.89 -14.84
C THR A 12 -9.52 11.16 -13.78
N ALA A 13 -9.49 12.35 -13.18
CA ALA A 13 -8.53 12.68 -12.12
C ALA A 13 -8.67 11.76 -10.89
N ARG A 14 -9.91 11.49 -10.44
CA ARG A 14 -10.16 10.54 -9.34
C ARG A 14 -9.71 9.13 -9.69
N LEU A 15 -9.88 8.70 -10.93
CA LEU A 15 -9.46 7.37 -11.37
C LEU A 15 -7.92 7.28 -11.38
N GLU A 16 -7.23 8.28 -11.90
CA GLU A 16 -5.76 8.37 -11.87
C GLU A 16 -5.21 8.36 -10.43
N ASP A 17 -5.83 9.11 -9.51
CA ASP A 17 -5.47 9.10 -8.09
C ASP A 17 -5.61 7.71 -7.47
N THR A 18 -6.70 6.99 -7.79
CA THR A 18 -6.89 5.62 -7.29
C THR A 18 -5.90 4.62 -7.89
N VAL A 19 -5.49 4.80 -9.15
CA VAL A 19 -4.47 3.96 -9.79
C VAL A 19 -3.09 4.23 -9.17
N SER A 20 -2.76 5.50 -8.97
CA SER A 20 -1.52 5.94 -8.31
C SER A 20 -1.44 5.37 -6.89
N LEU A 21 -2.53 5.47 -6.11
CA LEU A 21 -2.61 4.91 -4.76
C LEU A 21 -2.42 3.40 -4.75
N ARG A 22 -3.09 2.66 -5.66
CA ARG A 22 -2.93 1.20 -5.75
C ARG A 22 -1.51 0.78 -6.14
N ASN A 23 -0.86 1.54 -7.02
CA ASN A 23 0.53 1.26 -7.40
C ASN A 23 1.47 1.50 -6.22
N ALA A 24 1.33 2.64 -5.52
CA ALA A 24 2.09 2.92 -4.30
C ALA A 24 1.85 1.86 -3.21
N ALA A 25 0.60 1.40 -3.03
CA ALA A 25 0.27 0.34 -2.08
C ALA A 25 0.93 -1.01 -2.45
N ARG A 26 1.00 -1.36 -3.75
CA ARG A 26 1.71 -2.56 -4.22
C ARG A 26 3.21 -2.48 -3.95
N GLU A 27 3.81 -1.32 -4.22
CA GLU A 27 5.24 -1.08 -3.97
C GLU A 27 5.55 -1.15 -2.48
N ALA A 28 4.77 -0.47 -1.63
CA ALA A 28 4.90 -0.53 -0.18
C ALA A 28 4.78 -1.96 0.34
N ARG A 29 3.82 -2.74 -0.17
CA ARG A 29 3.64 -4.15 0.19
C ARG A 29 4.87 -4.98 -0.18
N ALA A 30 5.42 -4.79 -1.38
CA ALA A 30 6.63 -5.50 -1.81
C ALA A 30 7.85 -5.16 -0.94
N THR A 31 8.01 -3.88 -0.58
CA THR A 31 9.06 -3.45 0.34
C THR A 31 8.89 -4.07 1.73
N LEU A 32 7.68 -4.10 2.27
CA LEU A 32 7.42 -4.68 3.59
C LEU A 32 7.71 -6.18 3.64
N TYR A 33 7.36 -6.95 2.61
CA TYR A 33 7.76 -8.37 2.55
C TYR A 33 9.28 -8.56 2.50
N ALA A 34 10.01 -7.69 1.80
CA ALA A 34 11.47 -7.75 1.78
C ALA A 34 12.08 -7.41 3.15
N VAL A 35 11.49 -6.47 3.88
CA VAL A 35 11.88 -6.14 5.27
C VAL A 35 11.55 -7.30 6.21
N LEU A 36 10.34 -7.84 6.14
CA LEU A 36 9.88 -8.95 6.98
C LEU A 36 10.83 -10.16 6.85
N ASN A 37 11.15 -10.57 5.62
CA ASN A 37 12.09 -11.66 5.38
C ASN A 37 13.47 -11.39 6.00
N ARG A 38 13.95 -10.14 5.97
CA ARG A 38 15.21 -9.78 6.64
C ARG A 38 15.11 -9.84 8.15
N LEU A 39 14.00 -9.40 8.74
CA LEU A 39 13.79 -9.45 10.19
C LEU A 39 13.71 -10.91 10.66
N GLU A 40 12.86 -11.72 10.02
CA GLU A 40 12.70 -13.15 10.34
C GLU A 40 14.01 -13.93 10.24
N LEU A 41 14.85 -13.63 9.25
CA LEU A 41 16.17 -14.28 9.09
C LEU A 41 17.18 -13.87 10.17
N ASN A 42 17.04 -12.68 10.75
CA ASN A 42 17.96 -12.15 11.76
C ASN A 42 17.43 -12.32 13.19
N ASP A 43 16.19 -12.77 13.35
CA ASP A 43 15.56 -12.92 14.66
C ASP A 43 16.04 -14.20 15.36
N LEU A 44 17.15 -14.08 16.08
CA LEU A 44 17.78 -15.21 16.78
C LEU A 44 17.15 -15.48 18.15
N GLU A 45 16.65 -14.44 18.81
CA GLU A 45 16.17 -14.50 20.20
C GLU A 45 14.76 -13.90 20.39
N GLY A 46 14.06 -13.54 19.31
CA GLY A 46 12.74 -12.89 19.38
C GLY A 46 12.80 -11.37 19.56
N GLU A 47 13.99 -10.76 19.46
CA GLU A 47 14.19 -9.32 19.65
C GLU A 47 13.53 -8.50 18.54
N GLU A 48 13.43 -9.07 17.33
CA GLU A 48 12.87 -8.38 16.17
C GLU A 48 11.34 -8.52 16.10
N GLN A 49 10.73 -9.33 16.98
CA GLN A 49 9.30 -9.64 16.97
C GLN A 49 8.39 -8.39 16.95
N PRO A 50 8.66 -7.31 17.73
CA PRO A 50 7.83 -6.11 17.65
C PRO A 50 7.82 -5.46 16.25
N TYR A 51 8.96 -5.46 15.55
CA TYR A 51 9.05 -4.89 14.21
C TYR A 51 8.42 -5.81 13.16
N ILE A 52 8.49 -7.12 13.36
CA ILE A 52 7.77 -8.13 12.58
C ILE A 52 6.26 -7.88 12.70
N ASP A 53 5.76 -7.73 13.92
CA ASP A 53 4.33 -7.47 14.19
C ASP A 53 3.86 -6.15 13.56
N ASP A 54 4.67 -5.08 13.66
CA ASP A 54 4.41 -3.80 12.99
C ASP A 54 4.33 -3.94 11.45
N CYS A 55 5.23 -4.73 10.86
CA CYS A 55 5.21 -5.01 9.42
C CYS A 55 3.94 -5.78 9.00
N LEU A 56 3.54 -6.78 9.79
CA LEU A 56 2.32 -7.55 9.55
C LEU A 56 1.07 -6.67 9.67
N GLY A 57 1.03 -5.77 10.65
CA GLY A 57 -0.05 -4.79 10.80
C GLY A 57 -0.16 -3.86 9.58
N ALA A 58 0.97 -3.33 9.10
CA ALA A 58 1.01 -2.49 7.90
C ALA A 58 0.60 -3.25 6.64
N LEU A 59 1.03 -4.51 6.48
CA LEU A 59 0.63 -5.38 5.37
C LEU A 59 -0.89 -5.61 5.35
N ALA A 60 -1.52 -5.86 6.49
CA ALA A 60 -2.96 -6.06 6.57
C ALA A 60 -3.75 -4.82 6.07
N ILE A 61 -3.29 -3.61 6.40
CA ILE A 61 -3.89 -2.37 5.90
C ILE A 61 -3.74 -2.26 4.38
N LEU A 62 -2.55 -2.56 3.86
CA LEU A 62 -2.29 -2.49 2.41
C LEU A 62 -3.07 -3.55 1.63
N GLU A 63 -3.27 -4.74 2.20
CA GLU A 63 -4.07 -5.79 1.59
C GLU A 63 -5.53 -5.36 1.44
N GLU A 64 -6.12 -4.68 2.42
CA GLU A 64 -7.47 -4.12 2.31
C GLU A 64 -7.58 -3.06 1.19
N VAL A 65 -6.56 -2.21 1.02
CA VAL A 65 -6.52 -1.21 -0.06
C VAL A 65 -6.39 -1.85 -1.46
N LEU A 66 -5.81 -3.04 -1.53
CA LEU A 66 -5.50 -3.74 -2.78
C LEU A 66 -6.55 -4.77 -3.21
N GLN A 67 -7.57 -5.03 -2.39
CA GLN A 67 -8.76 -5.81 -2.76
C GLN A 67 -9.53 -5.14 -3.92
#